data_AF-A0A953KYA6-F1
#
_entry.id   AF-A0A953KYA6-F1
#
_cell.length_a   1.000
_cell.length_b   1.000
_cell.length_c   1.000
_cell.angle_alpha   90.00
_cell.angle_beta   90.00
_cell.angle_gamma   90.00
#
_symmetry.space_group_name_H-M   'P 1'
#
loop_
_entity.id
_entity.type
_entity.pdbx_description
1 polymer ?
#
loop_
_entity_poly.entity_id
_entity_poly.type
_entity_poly.pdbx_seq_one_letter_code
_entity_poly.pdbx_strand_id
1 'polypeptide(L)'
;MTMAGRRRPGPADDEAVRHPALREERKAEWIRETGLPFQKRSYLIQLACFVGLLLVWQIPIVNPVKLLVVLFHEFSHVIAGYATGATIFGMAIDPGGAGVTLGMGGNQLLIVAAGYIGSLLMGATLYALSAIWKPGDVWIVLTVFSGASLVMGWLNDFTAIFGYGTLIVMIWGAVYLSDGSKRVILRIVGTASCLYPVLDVAAELFGVAQEGFQVRGDTVGSDVIALARLTGMSWELLGIFWAGAGLGLLAFLVTWSARQEALGEVRRELFRRGKSRRRADYQPYDPSHPGNTPTYTIK
;
A
#
# COMPACT_ATOMS: atom_id res chain seq x y z
N MET A 1 15.98 18.52 -18.61
CA MET A 1 16.88 19.42 -17.85
C MET A 1 16.74 20.79 -18.48
N THR A 2 15.85 21.61 -17.95
CA THR A 2 15.56 22.96 -18.46
C THR A 2 15.56 23.86 -17.24
N MET A 3 16.59 24.71 -17.13
CA MET A 3 16.68 25.69 -16.05
C MET A 3 15.52 26.67 -16.20
N ALA A 4 14.52 26.54 -15.33
CA ALA A 4 13.51 27.57 -15.16
C ALA A 4 14.22 28.86 -14.72
N GLY A 5 14.12 29.91 -15.53
CA GLY A 5 14.68 31.22 -15.25
C GLY A 5 14.21 31.73 -13.89
N ARG A 6 15.16 32.22 -13.08
CA ARG A 6 14.84 32.88 -11.81
C ARG A 6 13.97 34.10 -12.12
N ARG A 7 12.68 34.05 -11.77
CA ARG A 7 11.83 35.25 -11.68
C ARG A 7 12.50 36.24 -10.73
N ARG A 8 12.64 37.50 -11.15
CA ARG A 8 13.02 38.60 -10.25
C ARG A 8 11.87 38.83 -9.27
N PRO A 9 12.16 39.03 -7.97
CA PRO A 9 11.12 39.28 -6.98
C PRO A 9 10.37 40.58 -7.32
N GLY A 10 9.04 40.54 -7.30
CA GLY A 10 8.17 41.69 -7.57
C GLY A 10 7.84 42.50 -6.31
N PRO A 11 7.05 43.59 -6.40
CA PRO A 11 6.67 44.41 -5.24
C PRO A 11 5.94 43.64 -4.14
N ALA A 12 5.12 42.64 -4.52
CA ALA A 12 4.48 41.71 -3.60
C ALA A 12 5.49 40.82 -2.86
N ASP A 13 6.68 40.61 -3.45
CA ASP A 13 7.72 39.82 -2.81
C ASP A 13 8.37 40.55 -1.63
N ASP A 14 8.54 41.87 -1.75
CA ASP A 14 9.10 42.76 -0.72
C ASP A 14 8.11 43.04 0.43
N GLU A 15 6.81 43.12 0.14
CA GLU A 15 5.79 43.40 1.15
C GLU A 15 5.57 42.21 2.09
N ALA A 16 5.54 41.01 1.51
CA ALA A 16 5.43 39.80 2.28
C ALA A 16 6.75 39.43 3.00
N VAL A 17 7.89 40.13 2.76
CA VAL A 17 9.07 40.03 3.65
C VAL A 17 8.80 40.69 4.99
N ARG A 18 7.84 41.62 5.08
CA ARG A 18 7.55 42.41 6.30
C ARG A 18 6.40 41.84 7.13
N HIS A 19 5.36 41.26 6.53
CA HIS A 19 4.19 40.75 7.27
C HIS A 19 4.26 39.24 7.56
N PRO A 20 4.15 38.79 8.83
CA PRO A 20 4.27 37.37 9.20
C PRO A 20 3.22 36.47 8.54
N ALA A 21 1.97 36.92 8.40
CA ALA A 21 0.92 36.10 7.75
C ALA A 21 1.23 35.82 6.26
N LEU A 22 1.70 36.84 5.50
CA LEU A 22 2.04 36.69 4.10
C LEU A 22 3.30 35.83 3.88
N ARG A 23 4.19 35.74 4.88
CA ARG A 23 5.32 34.80 4.87
C ARG A 23 4.84 33.36 4.97
N GLU A 24 3.91 33.09 5.88
CA GLU A 24 3.35 31.74 6.05
C GLU A 24 2.52 31.31 4.85
N GLU A 25 1.72 32.22 4.26
CA GLU A 25 0.97 31.95 3.03
C GLU A 25 1.89 31.60 1.86
N ARG A 26 2.90 32.43 1.57
CA ARG A 26 3.85 32.13 0.48
C ARG A 26 4.64 30.85 0.72
N LYS A 27 4.97 30.55 1.97
CA LYS A 27 5.63 29.30 2.33
C LYS A 27 4.71 28.11 2.06
N ALA A 28 3.42 28.22 2.39
CA ALA A 28 2.42 27.20 2.11
C ALA A 28 2.20 27.02 0.60
N GLU A 29 2.10 28.11 -0.17
CA GLU A 29 2.02 28.08 -1.63
C GLU A 29 3.25 27.43 -2.24
N TRP A 30 4.45 27.81 -1.81
CA TRP A 30 5.69 27.21 -2.29
C TRP A 30 5.77 25.70 -2.00
N ILE A 31 5.36 25.26 -0.80
CA ILE A 31 5.29 23.82 -0.46
C ILE A 31 4.32 23.10 -1.40
N ARG A 32 3.15 23.70 -1.66
CA ARG A 32 2.14 23.14 -2.56
C ARG A 32 2.67 23.03 -3.99
N GLU A 33 3.20 24.11 -4.55
CA GLU A 33 3.75 24.15 -5.92
C GLU A 33 4.91 23.17 -6.10
N THR A 34 5.81 23.11 -5.12
CA THR A 34 6.95 22.18 -5.16
C THR A 34 6.50 20.73 -5.02
N GLY A 35 5.43 20.47 -4.25
CA GLY A 35 4.87 19.14 -4.03
C GLY A 35 4.03 18.60 -5.19
N LEU A 36 3.36 19.46 -5.97
CA LEU A 36 2.41 19.09 -7.02
C LEU A 36 2.97 18.09 -8.07
N PRO A 37 4.20 18.25 -8.62
CA PRO A 37 4.75 17.30 -9.57
C PRO A 37 4.91 15.88 -8.98
N PHE A 38 5.30 15.79 -7.70
CA PHE A 38 5.47 14.50 -7.01
C PHE A 38 4.13 13.81 -6.78
N GLN A 39 3.10 14.57 -6.41
CA GLN A 39 1.73 14.05 -6.30
C GLN A 39 1.23 13.49 -7.63
N LYS A 40 1.37 14.26 -8.72
CA LYS A 40 0.99 13.83 -10.08
C LYS A 40 1.68 12.52 -10.47
N ARG A 41 2.98 12.40 -10.21
CA ARG A 41 3.73 11.17 -10.47
C ARG A 41 3.19 9.98 -9.66
N SER A 42 2.92 10.18 -8.37
CA SER A 42 2.39 9.11 -7.52
C SER A 42 1.02 8.64 -8.01
N TYR A 43 0.12 9.57 -8.37
CA TYR A 43 -1.17 9.26 -8.98
C TYR A 43 -1.05 8.47 -10.28
N LEU A 44 -0.13 8.86 -11.18
CA LEU A 44 0.07 8.15 -12.45
C LEU A 44 0.58 6.72 -12.25
N ILE A 45 1.56 6.53 -11.35
CA ILE A 45 2.07 5.20 -11.01
C ILE A 45 0.93 4.33 -10.46
N GLN A 46 0.12 4.92 -9.58
CA GLN A 46 -0.96 4.19 -8.95
C GLN A 46 -2.09 3.84 -9.91
N LEU A 47 -2.46 4.75 -10.81
CA LEU A 47 -3.40 4.48 -11.88
C LEU A 47 -2.90 3.35 -12.77
N ALA A 48 -1.60 3.34 -13.10
CA ALA A 48 -0.99 2.25 -13.85
C ALA A 48 -1.05 0.91 -13.09
N CYS A 49 -0.79 0.90 -11.77
CA CYS A 49 -0.96 -0.30 -10.94
C CYS A 49 -2.41 -0.79 -10.92
N PHE A 50 -3.37 0.11 -10.74
CA PHE A 50 -4.80 -0.20 -10.74
C PHE A 50 -5.24 -0.81 -12.07
N VAL A 51 -4.97 -0.14 -13.20
CA VAL A 51 -5.32 -0.63 -14.53
C VAL A 51 -4.61 -1.94 -14.84
N GLY A 52 -3.31 -2.04 -14.54
CA GLY A 52 -2.54 -3.26 -14.76
C GLY A 52 -3.10 -4.45 -13.99
N LEU A 53 -3.53 -4.25 -12.73
CA LEU A 53 -4.18 -5.29 -11.94
C LEU A 53 -5.49 -5.74 -12.58
N LEU A 54 -6.36 -4.82 -12.99
CA LEU A 54 -7.63 -5.17 -13.63
C LEU A 54 -7.45 -5.98 -14.92
N LEU A 55 -6.45 -5.63 -15.73
CA LEU A 55 -6.16 -6.34 -16.99
C LEU A 55 -5.60 -7.74 -16.76
N VAL A 56 -4.77 -7.91 -15.73
CA VAL A 56 -4.07 -9.18 -15.46
C VAL A 56 -4.88 -10.12 -14.55
N TRP A 57 -5.87 -9.61 -13.81
CA TRP A 57 -6.60 -10.38 -12.80
C TRP A 57 -7.29 -11.65 -13.33
N GLN A 58 -7.83 -11.57 -14.55
CA GLN A 58 -8.59 -12.64 -15.20
C GLN A 58 -7.75 -13.46 -16.19
N ILE A 59 -6.45 -13.17 -16.32
CA ILE A 59 -5.59 -13.99 -17.17
C ILE A 59 -5.47 -15.38 -16.53
N PRO A 60 -5.75 -16.49 -17.24
CA PRO A 60 -5.69 -17.86 -16.73
C PRO A 60 -4.25 -18.37 -16.57
N ILE A 61 -3.38 -17.51 -16.08
CA ILE A 61 -2.02 -17.81 -15.67
C ILE A 61 -1.99 -17.70 -14.15
N VAL A 62 -1.22 -18.58 -13.49
CA VAL A 62 -0.92 -18.48 -12.06
C VAL A 62 -0.46 -17.06 -11.75
N ASN A 63 -1.36 -16.27 -11.16
CA ASN A 63 -1.10 -14.87 -10.84
C ASN A 63 -0.62 -14.81 -9.39
N PRO A 64 0.69 -14.65 -9.15
CA PRO A 64 1.23 -14.72 -7.79
C PRO A 64 0.71 -13.60 -6.89
N VAL A 65 0.36 -12.44 -7.44
CA VAL A 65 -0.23 -11.34 -6.65
C VAL A 65 -1.64 -11.73 -6.22
N LYS A 66 -2.44 -12.30 -7.12
CA LYS A 66 -3.80 -12.78 -6.79
C LYS A 66 -3.76 -13.85 -5.70
N LEU A 67 -2.93 -14.87 -5.89
CA LEU A 67 -2.77 -15.97 -4.93
C LEU A 67 -2.29 -15.48 -3.56
N LEU A 68 -1.36 -14.51 -3.53
CA LEU A 68 -0.90 -13.93 -2.28
C LEU A 68 -2.02 -13.16 -1.54
N VAL A 69 -2.83 -12.41 -2.27
CA VAL A 69 -3.96 -11.67 -1.69
C VAL A 69 -5.04 -12.62 -1.16
N VAL A 70 -5.36 -13.68 -1.91
CA VAL A 70 -6.29 -14.73 -1.47
C VAL A 70 -5.73 -15.45 -0.24
N LEU A 71 -4.42 -15.75 -0.20
CA LEU A 71 -3.79 -16.34 0.98
C LEU A 71 -3.97 -15.47 2.24
N PHE A 72 -3.81 -14.15 2.10
CA PHE A 72 -4.01 -13.20 3.21
C PHE A 72 -5.47 -13.05 3.60
N HIS A 73 -6.38 -13.17 2.63
CA HIS A 73 -7.81 -13.20 2.85
C HIS A 73 -8.20 -14.42 3.71
N GLU A 74 -7.77 -15.62 3.31
CA GLU A 74 -8.00 -16.85 4.09
C GLU A 74 -7.39 -16.78 5.48
N PHE A 75 -6.17 -16.25 5.59
CA PHE A 75 -5.53 -16.07 6.88
C PHE A 75 -6.31 -15.12 7.81
N SER A 76 -7.08 -14.19 7.26
CA SER A 76 -7.92 -13.29 8.04
C SER A 76 -9.13 -14.02 8.64
N HIS A 77 -9.71 -14.99 7.93
CA HIS A 77 -10.70 -15.90 8.52
C HIS A 77 -10.11 -16.72 9.66
N VAL A 78 -8.89 -17.24 9.49
CA VAL A 78 -8.17 -17.98 10.54
C VAL A 78 -8.01 -17.14 11.80
N ILE A 79 -7.53 -15.89 11.67
CA ILE A 79 -7.32 -14.98 12.80
C ILE A 79 -8.66 -14.69 13.51
N ALA A 80 -9.71 -14.36 12.76
CA ALA A 80 -11.02 -14.08 13.34
C ALA A 80 -11.66 -15.34 13.98
N GLY A 81 -11.40 -16.50 13.40
CA GLY A 81 -11.76 -17.80 13.95
C GLY A 81 -11.22 -17.98 15.35
N TYR A 82 -9.90 -17.90 15.51
CA TYR A 82 -9.28 -17.99 16.82
C TYR A 82 -9.73 -16.89 17.77
N ALA A 83 -9.85 -15.64 17.30
CA ALA A 83 -10.28 -14.51 18.12
C ALA A 83 -11.72 -14.67 18.65
N THR A 84 -12.56 -15.44 17.97
CA THR A 84 -13.96 -15.67 18.36
C THR A 84 -14.18 -17.05 19.00
N GLY A 85 -13.11 -17.81 19.25
CA GLY A 85 -13.16 -19.12 19.92
C GLY A 85 -13.53 -20.29 18.99
N ALA A 86 -13.33 -20.16 17.68
CA ALA A 86 -13.45 -21.27 16.75
C ALA A 86 -12.23 -22.21 16.81
N THR A 87 -12.46 -23.48 16.49
CA THR A 87 -11.40 -24.44 16.19
C THR A 87 -11.17 -24.44 14.68
N ILE A 88 -10.01 -23.97 14.24
CA ILE A 88 -9.64 -23.93 12.82
C ILE A 88 -8.83 -25.18 12.47
N PHE A 89 -9.24 -25.88 11.41
CA PHE A 89 -8.54 -27.05 10.90
C PHE A 89 -7.43 -26.66 9.93
N GLY A 90 -7.65 -25.62 9.12
CA GLY A 90 -6.63 -25.13 8.19
C GLY A 90 -7.24 -24.24 7.13
N MET A 91 -6.37 -23.78 6.24
CA MET A 91 -6.72 -23.04 5.04
C MET A 91 -5.96 -23.58 3.83
N ALA A 92 -6.51 -23.36 2.64
CA ALA A 92 -5.86 -23.63 1.37
C ALA A 92 -6.28 -22.62 0.31
N ILE A 93 -5.43 -22.48 -0.69
CA ILE A 93 -5.72 -21.83 -1.96
C ILE A 93 -5.47 -22.82 -3.10
N ASP A 94 -6.05 -22.57 -4.26
CA ASP A 94 -5.82 -23.36 -5.48
C ASP A 94 -5.14 -22.54 -6.59
N PRO A 95 -4.67 -23.17 -7.68
CA PRO A 95 -4.04 -22.46 -8.80
C PRO A 95 -4.98 -21.49 -9.54
N GLY A 96 -6.29 -21.70 -9.46
CA GLY A 96 -7.31 -20.83 -10.05
C GLY A 96 -7.45 -19.51 -9.30
N GLY A 97 -7.07 -19.49 -8.02
CA GLY A 97 -7.14 -18.35 -7.12
C GLY A 97 -8.31 -18.40 -6.14
N ALA A 98 -9.02 -19.53 -6.05
CA ALA A 98 -10.00 -19.72 -4.99
C ALA A 98 -9.30 -20.10 -3.68
N GLY A 99 -9.92 -19.75 -2.56
CA GLY A 99 -9.46 -20.08 -1.22
C GLY A 99 -10.54 -20.80 -0.41
N VAL A 100 -10.12 -21.50 0.63
CA VAL A 100 -11.01 -22.05 1.65
C VAL A 100 -10.34 -22.04 3.01
N THR A 101 -11.11 -21.70 4.04
CA THR A 101 -10.76 -21.88 5.44
C THR A 101 -11.75 -22.83 6.10
N LEU A 102 -11.25 -23.94 6.65
CA LEU A 102 -12.06 -24.94 7.33
C LEU A 102 -11.93 -24.80 8.84
N GLY A 103 -13.06 -24.77 9.53
CA GLY A 103 -13.13 -24.73 10.99
C GLY A 103 -14.55 -24.93 11.51
N MET A 104 -14.69 -25.00 12.83
CA MET A 104 -15.98 -25.13 13.51
C MET A 104 -16.05 -24.22 14.75
N GLY A 105 -17.25 -23.72 15.04
CA GLY A 105 -17.52 -22.86 16.19
C GLY A 105 -17.18 -21.38 15.93
N GLY A 106 -17.10 -20.60 17.01
CA GLY A 106 -16.87 -19.15 16.96
C GLY A 106 -18.02 -18.35 16.34
N ASN A 107 -17.78 -17.05 16.13
CA ASN A 107 -18.77 -16.15 15.55
C ASN A 107 -18.65 -16.14 14.02
N GLN A 108 -19.52 -16.89 13.36
CA GLN A 108 -19.50 -17.08 11.91
C GLN A 108 -19.62 -15.77 11.13
N LEU A 109 -20.42 -14.81 11.59
CA LEU A 109 -20.56 -13.51 10.93
C LEU A 109 -19.23 -12.75 10.92
N LEU A 110 -18.52 -12.73 12.05
CA LEU A 110 -17.23 -12.06 12.15
C LEU A 110 -16.15 -12.81 11.37
N ILE A 111 -16.17 -14.15 11.39
CA ILE A 111 -15.21 -14.98 10.66
C ILE A 111 -15.34 -14.71 9.16
N VAL A 112 -16.54 -14.83 8.58
CA VAL A 112 -16.73 -14.59 7.14
C VAL A 112 -16.45 -13.12 6.78
N ALA A 113 -16.90 -12.15 7.59
CA ALA A 113 -16.59 -10.74 7.32
C ALA A 113 -15.09 -10.43 7.37
N ALA A 114 -14.31 -11.21 8.13
CA ALA A 114 -12.89 -10.98 8.31
C ALA A 114 -12.07 -11.17 7.03
N GLY A 115 -12.55 -11.95 6.07
CA GLY A 115 -11.91 -12.06 4.76
C GLY A 115 -11.79 -10.68 4.11
N TYR A 116 -12.91 -10.00 3.84
CA TYR A 116 -12.90 -8.66 3.26
C TYR A 116 -12.26 -7.61 4.17
N ILE A 117 -12.54 -7.61 5.47
CA ILE A 117 -11.93 -6.66 6.41
C ILE A 117 -10.41 -6.81 6.41
N GLY A 118 -9.92 -8.04 6.46
CA GLY A 118 -8.50 -8.37 6.48
C GLY A 118 -7.79 -7.95 5.20
N SER A 119 -8.39 -8.21 4.03
CA SER A 119 -7.86 -7.73 2.74
C SER A 119 -7.75 -6.20 2.71
N LEU A 120 -8.79 -5.48 3.17
CA LEU A 120 -8.78 -4.02 3.24
C LEU A 120 -7.72 -3.50 4.23
N LEU A 121 -7.60 -4.10 5.41
CA LEU A 121 -6.61 -3.73 6.43
C LEU A 121 -5.18 -4.00 5.97
N MET A 122 -4.94 -5.14 5.32
CA MET A 122 -3.63 -5.46 4.74
C MET A 122 -3.27 -4.47 3.64
N GLY A 123 -4.21 -4.19 2.75
CA GLY A 123 -4.07 -3.17 1.72
C GLY A 123 -3.72 -1.80 2.31
N ALA A 124 -4.50 -1.33 3.29
CA ALA A 124 -4.25 -0.08 3.99
C ALA A 124 -2.88 -0.05 4.68
N THR A 125 -2.50 -1.13 5.34
CA THR A 125 -1.24 -1.24 6.07
C THR A 125 -0.05 -1.14 5.11
N LEU A 126 -0.01 -1.98 4.07
CA LEU A 126 1.08 -1.96 3.09
C LEU A 126 1.16 -0.61 2.37
N TYR A 127 0.00 -0.06 1.98
CA TYR A 127 -0.04 1.22 1.27
C TYR A 127 0.43 2.36 2.16
N ALA A 128 -0.10 2.46 3.38
CA ALA A 128 0.23 3.51 4.32
C ALA A 128 1.70 3.43 4.74
N LEU A 129 2.18 2.25 5.16
CA LEU A 129 3.57 2.05 5.54
C LEU A 129 4.52 2.33 4.37
N SER A 130 4.16 1.99 3.13
CA SER A 130 4.99 2.30 1.96
C SER A 130 5.18 3.81 1.72
N ALA A 131 4.28 4.66 2.25
CA ALA A 131 4.37 6.11 2.13
C ALA A 131 5.30 6.73 3.20
N ILE A 132 5.40 6.10 4.37
CA ILE A 132 6.07 6.68 5.55
C ILE A 132 7.38 5.97 5.94
N TRP A 133 7.49 4.67 5.71
CA TRP A 133 8.64 3.85 6.12
C TRP A 133 9.57 3.55 4.94
N LYS A 134 10.76 3.02 5.24
CA LYS A 134 11.68 2.54 4.20
C LYS A 134 11.09 1.29 3.56
N PRO A 135 11.23 1.09 2.24
CA PRO A 135 10.69 -0.08 1.55
C PRO A 135 11.16 -1.41 2.15
N GLY A 136 12.40 -1.48 2.64
CA GLY A 136 12.93 -2.68 3.31
C GLY A 136 12.18 -3.05 4.59
N ASP A 137 11.80 -2.07 5.41
CA ASP A 137 11.09 -2.32 6.68
C ASP A 137 9.67 -2.84 6.41
N VAL A 138 8.98 -2.25 5.43
CA VAL A 138 7.65 -2.70 5.01
C VAL A 138 7.71 -4.06 4.32
N TRP A 139 8.80 -4.35 3.61
CA TRP A 139 9.05 -5.67 3.03
C TRP A 139 9.15 -6.75 4.09
N ILE A 140 9.80 -6.47 5.23
CA ILE A 140 9.84 -7.40 6.37
C ILE A 140 8.44 -7.67 6.90
N VAL A 141 7.59 -6.64 7.04
CA VAL A 141 6.19 -6.81 7.47
C VAL A 141 5.45 -7.76 6.53
N LEU A 142 5.59 -7.56 5.21
CA LEU A 142 4.98 -8.44 4.21
C LEU A 142 5.50 -9.88 4.34
N THR A 143 6.81 -10.09 4.47
CA THR A 143 7.43 -11.41 4.61
C THR A 143 6.97 -12.13 5.88
N VAL A 144 6.95 -11.42 7.02
CA VAL A 144 6.52 -11.99 8.31
C VAL A 144 5.04 -12.37 8.26
N PHE A 145 4.19 -11.50 7.70
CA PHE A 145 2.77 -11.81 7.56
C PHE A 145 2.53 -13.00 6.63
N SER A 146 3.28 -13.08 5.53
CA SER A 146 3.27 -14.23 4.63
C SER A 146 3.71 -15.51 5.35
N GLY A 147 4.72 -15.42 6.22
CA GLY A 147 5.18 -16.56 7.02
C GLY A 147 4.12 -17.03 8.01
N ALA A 148 3.48 -16.09 8.70
CA ALA A 148 2.41 -16.38 9.65
C ALA A 148 1.22 -17.08 8.98
N SER A 149 0.86 -16.69 7.75
CA SER A 149 -0.25 -17.32 7.03
C SER A 149 -0.03 -18.80 6.73
N LEU A 150 1.22 -19.27 6.64
CA LEU A 150 1.51 -20.67 6.34
C LEU A 150 1.34 -21.60 7.53
N VAL A 151 1.26 -21.07 8.76
CA VAL A 151 1.04 -21.89 9.97
C VAL A 151 -0.25 -22.72 9.84
N MET A 152 -1.26 -22.19 9.14
CA MET A 152 -2.52 -22.88 8.89
C MET A 152 -2.71 -23.31 7.41
N GLY A 153 -1.74 -23.03 6.53
CA GLY A 153 -1.81 -23.27 5.08
C GLY A 153 -1.49 -24.70 4.64
N TRP A 154 -2.04 -25.71 5.30
CA TRP A 154 -1.63 -27.12 5.13
C TRP A 154 -2.73 -28.04 4.57
N LEU A 155 -3.88 -27.49 4.15
CA LEU A 155 -4.98 -28.31 3.61
C LEU A 155 -4.70 -28.88 2.21
N ASN A 156 -3.72 -28.34 1.47
CA ASN A 156 -3.25 -28.93 0.21
C ASN A 156 -1.76 -28.64 -0.04
N ASP A 157 -1.14 -29.44 -0.92
CA ASP A 157 0.27 -29.28 -1.29
C ASP A 157 0.54 -27.98 -2.05
N PHE A 158 -0.43 -27.51 -2.85
CA PHE A 158 -0.26 -26.29 -3.63
C PHE A 158 -0.05 -25.06 -2.75
N THR A 159 -0.82 -24.91 -1.68
CA THR A 159 -0.69 -23.80 -0.72
C THR A 159 0.69 -23.80 -0.08
N ALA A 160 1.18 -24.98 0.32
CA ALA A 160 2.52 -25.12 0.86
C ALA A 160 3.59 -24.73 -0.16
N ILE A 161 3.53 -25.29 -1.38
CA ILE A 161 4.49 -25.01 -2.45
C ILE A 161 4.51 -23.52 -2.81
N PHE A 162 3.34 -22.94 -3.07
CA PHE A 162 3.21 -21.53 -3.40
C PHE A 162 3.66 -20.64 -2.24
N GLY A 163 3.23 -20.97 -1.02
CA GLY A 163 3.53 -20.22 0.20
C GLY A 163 5.02 -20.19 0.52
N TYR A 164 5.65 -21.36 0.65
CA TYR A 164 7.08 -21.46 0.91
C TYR A 164 7.92 -20.91 -0.26
N GLY A 165 7.47 -21.13 -1.52
CA GLY A 165 8.10 -20.51 -2.69
C GLY A 165 8.05 -18.99 -2.63
N THR A 166 6.91 -18.42 -2.27
CA THR A 166 6.73 -16.97 -2.09
C THR A 166 7.62 -16.43 -0.96
N LEU A 167 7.75 -17.14 0.16
CA LEU A 167 8.66 -16.77 1.24
C LEU A 167 10.11 -16.73 0.79
N ILE A 168 10.57 -17.74 0.05
CA ILE A 168 11.94 -17.77 -0.49
C ILE A 168 12.16 -16.57 -1.40
N VAL A 169 11.22 -16.30 -2.32
CA VAL A 169 11.27 -15.14 -3.22
C VAL A 169 11.28 -13.82 -2.43
N MET A 170 10.51 -13.70 -1.36
CA MET A 170 10.50 -12.51 -0.50
C MET A 170 11.81 -12.35 0.27
N ILE A 171 12.38 -13.42 0.82
CA ILE A 171 13.68 -13.38 1.51
C ILE A 171 14.79 -12.96 0.54
N TRP A 172 14.83 -13.54 -0.65
CA TRP A 172 15.78 -13.15 -1.70
C TRP A 172 15.53 -11.72 -2.16
N GLY A 173 14.25 -11.34 -2.31
CA GLY A 173 13.84 -9.99 -2.68
C GLY A 173 14.29 -8.94 -1.66
N ALA A 174 14.37 -9.28 -0.38
CA ALA A 174 14.88 -8.38 0.64
C ALA A 174 16.34 -7.95 0.36
N VAL A 175 17.15 -8.89 -0.13
CA VAL A 175 18.59 -8.68 -0.42
C VAL A 175 18.81 -8.09 -1.82
N TYR A 176 18.14 -8.62 -2.84
CA TYR A 176 18.47 -8.31 -4.24
C TYR A 176 17.63 -7.19 -4.87
N LEU A 177 16.42 -6.92 -4.39
CA LEU A 177 15.58 -5.89 -4.98
C LEU A 177 16.01 -4.49 -4.52
N SER A 178 16.03 -3.56 -5.47
CA SER A 178 16.19 -2.15 -5.15
C SER A 178 15.01 -1.63 -4.32
N ASP A 179 15.23 -0.58 -3.53
CA ASP A 179 14.16 0.11 -2.78
C ASP A 179 13.03 0.60 -3.69
N GLY A 180 13.34 0.98 -4.93
CA GLY A 180 12.34 1.35 -5.92
C GLY A 180 11.44 0.18 -6.30
N SER A 181 12.04 -0.98 -6.59
CA SER A 181 11.31 -2.21 -6.95
C SER A 181 10.44 -2.70 -5.79
N LYS A 182 10.99 -2.73 -4.56
CA LYS A 182 10.24 -3.08 -3.35
C LYS A 182 9.01 -2.20 -3.19
N ARG A 183 9.16 -0.88 -3.35
CA ARG A 183 8.05 0.08 -3.24
C ARG A 183 6.95 -0.17 -4.27
N VAL A 184 7.32 -0.44 -5.53
CA VAL A 184 6.34 -0.73 -6.59
C VAL A 184 5.58 -2.02 -6.28
N ILE A 185 6.28 -3.09 -5.91
CA ILE A 185 5.65 -4.38 -5.57
C ILE A 185 4.72 -4.23 -4.36
N LEU A 186 5.17 -3.56 -3.30
CA LEU A 186 4.35 -3.31 -2.10
C LEU A 186 3.07 -2.52 -2.44
N ARG A 187 3.15 -1.55 -3.36
CA ARG A 187 1.97 -0.83 -3.84
C ARG A 187 1.06 -1.70 -4.67
N ILE A 188 1.59 -2.57 -5.53
CA ILE A 188 0.78 -3.52 -6.31
C ILE A 188 0.04 -4.45 -5.36
N VAL A 189 0.72 -5.07 -4.39
CA VAL A 189 0.10 -5.97 -3.40
C VAL A 189 -0.92 -5.23 -2.54
N GLY A 190 -0.59 -4.03 -2.05
CA GLY A 190 -1.51 -3.21 -1.26
C GLY A 190 -2.75 -2.78 -2.04
N THR A 191 -2.59 -2.41 -3.31
CA THR A 191 -3.69 -2.07 -4.22
C THR A 191 -4.57 -3.28 -4.50
N ALA A 192 -3.96 -4.42 -4.83
CA ALA A 192 -4.66 -5.67 -5.08
C ALA A 192 -5.49 -6.09 -3.85
N SER A 193 -4.93 -5.94 -2.65
CA SER A 193 -5.62 -6.24 -1.39
C SER A 193 -6.83 -5.32 -1.16
N CYS A 194 -6.72 -4.01 -1.46
CA CYS A 194 -7.85 -3.09 -1.36
C CYS A 194 -8.95 -3.37 -2.41
N LEU A 195 -8.55 -3.86 -3.58
CA LEU A 195 -9.48 -4.19 -4.67
C LEU A 195 -10.09 -5.58 -4.53
N TYR A 196 -9.56 -6.43 -3.66
CA TYR A 196 -10.00 -7.82 -3.57
C TYR A 196 -11.53 -7.95 -3.37
N PRO A 197 -12.19 -7.23 -2.44
CA PRO A 197 -13.64 -7.32 -2.31
C PRO A 197 -14.40 -6.87 -3.57
N VAL A 198 -13.86 -5.89 -4.31
CA VAL A 198 -14.44 -5.44 -5.58
C VAL A 198 -14.36 -6.54 -6.64
N LEU A 199 -13.20 -7.18 -6.73
CA LEU A 199 -12.90 -8.19 -7.75
C LEU A 199 -13.64 -9.50 -7.48
N ASP A 200 -13.80 -9.86 -6.20
CA ASP A 200 -14.56 -11.02 -5.77
C ASP A 200 -16.06 -10.85 -6.06
N VAL A 201 -16.65 -9.72 -5.67
CA VAL A 201 -18.05 -9.38 -5.98
C VAL A 201 -18.29 -9.27 -7.48
N ALA A 202 -17.34 -8.71 -8.24
CA ALA A 202 -17.45 -8.65 -9.69
C ALA A 202 -17.41 -10.05 -10.33
N ALA A 203 -16.57 -10.95 -9.83
CA ALA A 203 -16.52 -12.33 -10.31
C ALA A 203 -17.87 -13.03 -10.10
N GLU A 204 -18.49 -12.86 -8.93
CA GLU A 204 -19.83 -13.34 -8.64
C GLU A 204 -20.88 -12.76 -9.60
N LEU A 205 -20.88 -11.43 -9.78
CA LEU A 205 -21.85 -10.73 -10.63
C LEU A 205 -21.79 -11.16 -12.10
N PHE A 206 -20.59 -11.34 -12.64
CA PHE A 206 -20.42 -11.69 -14.06
C PHE A 206 -20.49 -13.19 -14.33
N GLY A 207 -20.72 -14.03 -13.30
CA GLY A 207 -20.66 -15.47 -13.44
C GLY A 207 -19.29 -15.97 -13.91
N VAL A 208 -18.26 -15.14 -13.74
CA VAL A 208 -16.84 -15.50 -13.92
C VAL A 208 -16.27 -15.94 -12.57
N ALA A 209 -17.16 -16.29 -11.63
CA ALA A 209 -16.79 -16.84 -10.34
C ALA A 209 -15.73 -17.91 -10.61
N GLN A 210 -14.60 -17.76 -9.94
CA GLN A 210 -13.56 -18.77 -9.88
C GLN A 210 -14.30 -20.09 -9.66
N GLU A 211 -14.00 -21.15 -10.42
CA GLU A 211 -14.55 -22.47 -10.11
C GLU A 211 -14.30 -22.68 -8.61
N GLY A 212 -15.34 -22.51 -7.80
CA GLY A 212 -15.15 -22.21 -6.38
C GLY A 212 -14.38 -23.36 -5.75
N PHE A 213 -13.65 -23.09 -4.69
CA PHE A 213 -12.73 -24.07 -4.13
C PHE A 213 -13.48 -25.39 -3.89
N GLN A 214 -13.04 -26.47 -4.54
CA GLN A 214 -13.75 -27.74 -4.51
C GLN A 214 -13.36 -28.53 -3.26
N VAL A 215 -14.32 -28.77 -2.36
CA VAL A 215 -14.12 -29.63 -1.19
C VAL A 215 -15.00 -30.86 -1.35
N ARG A 216 -14.37 -32.02 -1.56
CA ARG A 216 -15.07 -33.33 -1.72
C ARG A 216 -16.13 -33.36 -2.85
N GLY A 217 -15.95 -32.53 -3.87
CA GLY A 217 -16.88 -32.44 -5.01
C GLY A 217 -17.97 -31.37 -4.86
N ASP A 218 -18.00 -30.65 -3.73
CA ASP A 218 -18.85 -29.50 -3.53
C ASP A 218 -18.06 -28.19 -3.70
N THR A 219 -18.64 -27.26 -4.45
CA THR A 219 -18.12 -25.90 -4.62
C THR A 219 -18.33 -25.10 -3.34
N VAL A 220 -17.24 -24.63 -2.72
CA VAL A 220 -17.31 -23.65 -1.63
C VAL A 220 -17.80 -22.32 -2.20
N GLY A 221 -18.85 -21.75 -1.61
CA GLY A 221 -19.43 -20.48 -2.04
C GLY A 221 -18.60 -19.26 -1.62
N SER A 222 -18.89 -18.11 -2.21
CA SER A 222 -18.21 -16.84 -1.91
C SER A 222 -18.60 -16.26 -0.55
N ASP A 223 -17.69 -15.44 0.01
CA ASP A 223 -17.88 -14.72 1.27
C ASP A 223 -19.13 -13.85 1.27
N VAL A 224 -19.40 -13.13 0.17
CA VAL A 224 -20.59 -12.27 0.06
C VAL A 224 -21.88 -13.07 0.14
N ILE A 225 -21.92 -14.28 -0.45
CA ILE A 225 -23.06 -15.18 -0.35
C ILE A 225 -23.19 -15.74 1.07
N ALA A 226 -22.08 -16.11 1.71
CA ALA A 226 -22.09 -16.57 3.09
C ALA A 226 -22.59 -15.47 4.05
N LEU A 227 -22.13 -14.23 3.87
CA LEU A 227 -22.63 -13.06 4.63
C LEU A 227 -24.12 -12.82 4.38
N ALA A 228 -24.59 -12.92 3.14
CA ALA A 228 -26.01 -12.78 2.82
C ALA A 228 -26.86 -13.81 3.57
N ARG A 229 -26.43 -15.08 3.59
CA ARG A 229 -27.09 -16.16 4.33
C ARG A 229 -27.11 -15.91 5.84
N LEU A 230 -26.02 -15.41 6.41
CA LEU A 230 -25.90 -15.16 7.85
C LEU A 230 -26.67 -13.92 8.32
N THR A 231 -26.74 -12.89 7.48
CA THR A 231 -27.39 -11.61 7.82
C THR A 231 -28.86 -11.53 7.41
N GLY A 232 -29.28 -12.37 6.45
CA GLY A 232 -30.58 -12.29 5.80
C GLY A 232 -30.70 -11.13 4.80
N MET A 233 -29.61 -10.38 4.55
CA MET A 233 -29.56 -9.33 3.53
C MET A 233 -29.31 -9.92 2.14
N SER A 234 -29.65 -9.16 1.09
CA SER A 234 -29.31 -9.57 -0.27
C SER A 234 -27.79 -9.47 -0.49
N TRP A 235 -27.22 -10.41 -1.24
CA TRP A 235 -25.77 -10.44 -1.52
C TRP A 235 -25.35 -9.25 -2.39
N GLU A 236 -26.25 -8.70 -3.21
CA GLU A 236 -26.01 -7.51 -4.03
C GLU A 236 -25.77 -6.28 -3.15
N LEU A 237 -26.58 -6.08 -2.12
CA LEU A 237 -26.44 -4.95 -1.19
C LEU A 237 -25.10 -5.04 -0.44
N LEU A 238 -24.76 -6.23 0.07
CA LEU A 238 -23.50 -6.48 0.76
C LEU A 238 -22.31 -6.35 -0.19
N GLY A 239 -22.43 -6.83 -1.42
CA GLY A 239 -21.42 -6.71 -2.45
C GLY A 239 -21.13 -5.27 -2.81
N ILE A 240 -22.17 -4.44 -2.99
CA ILE A 240 -22.03 -2.99 -3.23
C ILE A 240 -21.34 -2.31 -2.04
N PHE A 241 -21.69 -2.68 -0.80
CA PHE A 241 -21.05 -2.14 0.38
C PHE A 241 -19.55 -2.44 0.42
N TRP A 242 -19.16 -3.70 0.25
CA TRP A 242 -17.75 -4.11 0.32
C TRP A 242 -16.92 -3.60 -0.86
N ALA A 243 -17.48 -3.62 -2.08
CA ALA A 243 -16.84 -3.03 -3.24
C ALA A 243 -16.66 -1.50 -3.07
N GLY A 244 -17.70 -0.81 -2.58
CA GLY A 244 -17.65 0.61 -2.28
C GLY A 244 -16.62 0.95 -1.20
N ALA A 245 -16.54 0.14 -0.15
CA ALA A 245 -15.54 0.28 0.91
C ALA A 245 -14.11 0.14 0.36
N GLY A 246 -13.85 -0.86 -0.49
CA GLY A 246 -12.55 -1.06 -1.13
C GLY A 246 -12.13 0.09 -2.04
N LEU A 247 -13.03 0.55 -2.91
CA LEU A 247 -12.77 1.69 -3.81
C LEU A 247 -12.58 3.00 -3.03
N GLY A 248 -13.42 3.26 -2.03
CA GLY A 248 -13.34 4.44 -1.19
C GLY A 248 -12.04 4.49 -0.38
N LEU A 249 -11.68 3.36 0.24
CA LEU A 249 -10.43 3.23 0.99
C LEU A 249 -9.21 3.42 0.07
N LEU A 250 -9.21 2.79 -1.11
CA LEU A 250 -8.13 2.98 -2.07
C LEU A 250 -8.01 4.45 -2.48
N ALA A 251 -9.11 5.10 -2.89
CA ALA A 251 -9.09 6.51 -3.28
C ALA A 251 -8.52 7.42 -2.18
N PHE A 252 -8.91 7.17 -0.93
CA PHE A 252 -8.36 7.85 0.23
C PHE A 252 -6.85 7.62 0.40
N LEU A 253 -6.40 6.36 0.41
CA LEU A 253 -5.00 5.97 0.62
C LEU A 253 -4.08 6.51 -0.47
N VAL A 254 -4.53 6.50 -1.72
CA VAL A 254 -3.79 7.04 -2.87
C VAL A 254 -3.59 8.54 -2.71
N THR A 255 -4.66 9.26 -2.37
CA THR A 255 -4.60 10.71 -2.12
C THR A 255 -3.70 11.04 -0.94
N TRP A 256 -3.82 10.27 0.15
CA TRP A 256 -3.02 10.46 1.35
C TRP A 256 -1.53 10.16 1.11
N SER A 257 -1.20 9.02 0.47
CA SER A 257 0.18 8.63 0.16
C SER A 257 0.86 9.65 -0.76
N ALA A 258 0.16 10.09 -1.82
CA ALA A 258 0.70 11.08 -2.74
C ALA A 258 1.08 12.39 -2.01
N ARG A 259 0.27 12.80 -1.02
CA ARG A 259 0.57 13.95 -0.17
C ARG A 259 1.79 13.71 0.73
N GLN A 260 1.88 12.55 1.38
CA GLN A 260 3.02 12.22 2.26
C GLN A 260 4.35 12.16 1.50
N GLU A 261 4.34 11.54 0.32
CA GLU A 261 5.52 11.49 -0.55
C GLU A 261 5.98 12.87 -0.97
N ALA A 262 5.04 13.73 -1.40
CA ALA A 262 5.35 15.10 -1.77
C ALA A 262 5.95 15.90 -0.61
N LEU A 263 5.39 15.76 0.60
CA LEU A 263 5.95 16.40 1.80
C LEU A 263 7.36 15.90 2.12
N GLY A 264 7.61 14.60 1.99
CA GLY A 264 8.93 14.01 2.16
C GLY A 264 9.96 14.56 1.18
N GLU A 265 9.59 14.73 -0.09
CA GLU A 265 10.45 15.32 -1.11
C GLU A 265 10.70 16.82 -0.90
N VAL A 266 9.66 17.58 -0.58
CA VAL A 266 9.79 19.01 -0.25
C VAL A 266 10.72 19.20 0.94
N ARG A 267 10.62 18.35 1.98
CA ARG A 267 11.52 18.37 3.13
C ARG A 267 12.97 18.11 2.74
N ARG A 268 13.23 17.12 1.86
CA ARG A 268 14.57 16.83 1.34
C ARG A 268 15.14 18.01 0.54
N GLU A 269 14.32 18.66 -0.28
CA GLU A 269 14.75 19.83 -1.06
C GLU A 269 15.06 21.04 -0.15
N LEU A 270 14.27 21.27 0.90
CA LEU A 270 14.56 22.30 1.91
C LEU A 270 15.92 22.05 2.58
N PHE A 271 16.21 20.82 3.00
CA PHE A 271 17.51 20.47 3.56
C PHE A 271 18.65 20.69 2.56
N ARG A 272 18.46 20.32 1.29
CA ARG A 272 19.46 20.52 0.23
C ARG A 272 19.76 22.01 -0.01
N ARG A 273 18.71 22.85 -0.06
CA ARG A 273 18.83 24.32 -0.20
C ARG A 273 19.51 24.95 1.02
N GLY A 274 19.16 24.51 2.23
CA GLY A 274 19.81 24.97 3.47
C GLY A 274 21.31 24.66 3.49
N LYS A 275 21.71 23.46 3.07
CA LYS A 275 23.12 23.06 2.94
C LYS A 275 23.86 23.87 1.87
N SER A 276 23.21 24.15 0.74
CA SER A 276 23.78 24.98 -0.33
C SER A 276 24.00 26.44 0.10
N ARG A 277 23.06 27.04 0.84
CA ARG A 277 23.22 28.38 1.43
C ARG A 277 24.39 28.45 2.41
N ARG A 278 24.46 27.54 3.38
CA ARG A 278 25.60 27.49 4.33
C ARG A 278 26.95 27.33 3.63
N ARG A 279 27.00 26.62 2.50
CA ARG A 279 28.22 26.43 1.72
C ARG A 279 28.60 27.66 0.89
N ALA A 280 27.62 28.48 0.50
CA ALA A 280 27.85 29.76 -0.18
C ALA A 280 28.28 30.87 0.79
N ASP A 281 27.76 30.85 2.03
CA ASP A 281 28.17 31.79 3.09
C ASP A 281 29.55 31.45 3.69
N TYR A 282 30.04 30.23 3.48
CA TYR A 282 31.38 29.82 3.87
C TYR A 282 32.41 30.34 2.85
N GLN A 283 33.03 31.48 3.16
CA GLN A 283 34.29 31.88 2.52
C GLN A 283 35.46 31.35 3.36
N PRO A 284 36.43 30.63 2.77
CA PRO A 284 37.69 30.33 3.43
C PRO A 284 38.34 31.64 3.92
N TYR A 285 39.00 31.60 5.09
CA TYR A 285 39.76 32.74 5.57
C TYR A 285 40.84 33.11 4.54
N ASP A 286 40.77 34.33 4.03
CA ASP A 286 41.74 34.91 3.10
C ASP A 286 42.44 36.08 3.80
N PRO A 287 43.72 35.93 4.19
CA PRO A 287 44.46 36.97 4.89
C PRO A 287 44.75 38.21 4.03
N SER A 288 44.55 38.14 2.71
CA SER A 288 44.73 39.25 1.79
C SER A 288 43.45 40.07 1.56
N HIS A 289 42.29 39.58 2.03
CA HIS A 289 41.00 40.24 1.84
C HIS A 289 40.63 41.09 3.08
N PRO A 290 40.56 42.44 2.96
CA PRO A 290 40.44 43.33 4.13
C PRO A 290 39.14 43.23 4.94
N GLY A 291 38.16 42.44 4.48
CA GLY A 291 36.87 42.23 5.16
C GLY A 291 36.73 40.87 5.86
N ASN A 292 37.76 40.02 5.83
CA ASN A 292 37.69 38.64 6.30
C ASN A 292 38.42 38.42 7.63
N THR A 293 38.49 39.45 8.49
CA THR A 293 39.06 39.36 9.84
C THR A 293 38.08 38.64 10.76
N PRO A 294 38.43 37.49 11.37
CA PRO A 294 37.55 36.79 12.30
C PRO A 294 37.26 37.67 13.51
N THR A 295 35.99 37.94 13.80
CA THR A 295 35.55 38.73 14.95
C THR A 295 35.82 38.07 16.31
N TYR A 296 36.29 36.83 16.31
CA TYR A 296 36.56 36.07 17.54
C TYR A 296 37.97 35.49 17.48
N THR A 297 38.83 35.96 18.38
CA THR A 297 40.14 35.38 18.64
C THR A 297 39.99 34.36 19.77
N ILE A 298 40.37 33.12 19.52
CA ILE A 298 40.47 32.07 20.54
C ILE A 298 41.93 32.03 20.98
N LYS A 299 42.18 32.16 22.29
CA LYS A 299 43.49 31.90 22.91
C LYS A 299 43.67 30.42 23.17
#